data_AF-J9BPZ7-F1
#
_entry.id   AF-J9BPZ7-F1
#
_cell.length_a   1.000
_cell.length_b   1.000
_cell.length_c   1.000
_cell.angle_alpha   90.00
_cell.angle_beta   90.00
_cell.angle_gamma   90.00
#
_symmetry.space_group_name_H-M   'P 1'
#
loop_
_entity.id
_entity.type
_entity.pdbx_description
1 polymer ?
#
loop_
_entity_poly.entity_id
_entity_poly.type
_entity_poly.pdbx_seq_one_letter_code
_entity_poly.pdbx_strand_id
1 'polypeptide(L)'
;MNIQEIVNSGTAVQIVVNVLDLKEAFIAWNTELNNQKQQQPEDKLVPLEDVIKLLRVDKTTLWRWHKTGYLVKSKVGRKVYYKMSDVEKLMED
;
A
#
# COMPACT_ATOMS: atom_id res chain seq x y z
N MET A 1 28.63 -22.25 14.13
CA MET A 1 27.85 -21.34 14.98
C MET A 1 26.80 -20.70 14.11
N ASN A 2 25.53 -20.80 14.49
CA ASN A 2 24.42 -20.25 13.72
C ASN A 2 24.11 -18.83 14.22
N ILE A 3 23.90 -17.86 13.33
CA ILE A 3 23.52 -16.48 13.67
C ILE A 3 22.25 -16.44 14.54
N GLN A 4 21.33 -17.39 14.35
CA GLN A 4 20.09 -17.47 15.13
C GLN A 4 20.34 -17.76 16.61
N GLU A 5 21.37 -18.54 16.94
CA GLU A 5 21.74 -18.85 18.33
C GLU A 5 22.30 -17.60 19.03
N ILE A 6 23.04 -16.77 18.30
CA ILE A 6 23.63 -15.53 18.81
C ILE A 6 22.52 -14.51 19.10
N VAL A 7 21.58 -14.32 18.17
CA VAL A 7 20.45 -13.38 18.34
C VAL A 7 19.59 -13.76 19.54
N ASN A 8 19.35 -15.05 19.78
CA ASN A 8 18.51 -15.53 20.87
C ASN A 8 19.21 -15.57 22.23
N SER A 9 20.55 -15.49 22.25
CA SER A 9 21.34 -15.59 23.48
C SER A 9 21.31 -14.33 24.36
N GLY A 10 20.82 -13.19 23.84
CA GLY A 10 20.82 -11.90 24.56
C GLY A 10 22.21 -11.35 24.86
N THR A 11 23.27 -11.96 24.31
CA THR A 11 24.66 -11.57 24.51
C THR A 11 24.96 -10.29 23.73
N ALA A 12 25.65 -9.34 24.34
CA ALA A 12 26.17 -8.17 23.63
C ALA A 12 27.32 -8.60 22.69
N VAL A 13 27.10 -8.49 21.38
CA VAL A 13 28.07 -8.88 20.35
C VAL A 13 28.50 -7.66 19.55
N GLN A 14 29.82 -7.52 19.35
CA GLN A 14 30.39 -6.55 18.44
C GLN A 14 30.64 -7.24 17.09
N ILE A 15 30.11 -6.66 16.02
CA ILE A 15 30.28 -7.16 14.66
C ILE A 15 31.19 -6.20 13.91
N VAL A 16 32.33 -6.69 13.44
CA VAL A 16 33.28 -5.92 12.62
C VAL A 16 33.06 -6.31 11.17
N VAL A 17 32.68 -5.34 10.35
CA VAL A 17 32.39 -5.51 8.91
C VAL A 17 33.07 -4.43 8.10
N ASN A 18 33.33 -4.71 6.82
CA ASN A 18 33.81 -3.72 5.87
C ASN A 18 32.69 -2.72 5.52
N VAL A 19 33.07 -1.47 5.22
CA VAL A 19 32.14 -0.40 4.84
C VAL A 19 31.40 -0.74 3.54
N LEU A 20 32.08 -1.44 2.61
CA LEU A 20 31.47 -1.86 1.35
C LEU A 20 30.34 -2.88 1.60
N ASP A 21 30.63 -3.93 2.37
CA ASP A 21 29.67 -4.99 2.71
C ASP A 21 28.46 -4.42 3.48
N LEU A 22 28.70 -3.48 4.38
CA LEU A 22 27.62 -2.80 5.12
C LEU A 22 26.71 -2.00 4.19
N LYS A 23 27.28 -1.32 3.19
CA LYS A 23 26.53 -0.58 2.18
C LYS A 23 25.67 -1.52 1.33
N GLU A 24 26.23 -2.65 0.90
CA GLU A 24 25.50 -3.65 0.12
C GLU A 24 24.34 -4.27 0.91
N ALA A 25 24.59 -4.63 2.18
CA ALA A 25 23.55 -5.14 3.07
C ALA A 25 22.41 -4.12 3.26
N PHE A 26 22.74 -2.84 3.39
CA PHE A 26 21.73 -1.77 3.52
C PHE A 26 20.90 -1.59 2.24
N ILE A 27 21.54 -1.67 1.07
CA ILE A 27 20.85 -1.58 -0.22
C ILE A 27 19.94 -2.80 -0.41
N ALA A 28 20.41 -4.01 -0.11
CA ALA A 28 19.62 -5.23 -0.19
C ALA A 28 18.36 -5.13 0.69
N TRP A 29 18.54 -4.71 1.95
CA TRP A 29 17.42 -4.54 2.88
C TRP A 29 16.41 -3.49 2.40
N ASN A 30 16.87 -2.33 1.93
CA ASN A 30 15.96 -1.30 1.41
C ASN A 30 15.22 -1.77 0.14
N THR A 31 15.87 -2.58 -0.69
CA THR A 31 15.25 -3.17 -1.89
C THR A 31 14.16 -4.16 -1.51
N GLU A 32 14.39 -5.03 -0.52
CA GLU A 32 13.37 -5.94 0.01
C GLU A 32 12.17 -5.18 0.58
N LEU A 33 12.41 -4.12 1.36
CA LEU A 33 11.34 -3.27 1.89
C LEU A 33 10.54 -2.56 0.79
N ASN A 34 11.21 -2.08 -0.26
CA ASN A 34 10.53 -1.43 -1.37
C ASN A 34 9.75 -2.44 -2.22
N ASN A 35 10.28 -3.64 -2.43
CA ASN A 35 9.57 -4.71 -3.13
C ASN A 35 8.32 -5.16 -2.35
N GLN A 36 8.39 -5.22 -1.01
CA GLN A 36 7.22 -5.48 -0.16
C GLN A 36 6.19 -4.34 -0.24
N LYS A 37 6.63 -3.08 -0.34
CA LYS A 37 5.72 -1.94 -0.57
C LYS A 37 5.11 -1.93 -1.96
N GLN A 38 5.86 -2.32 -3.00
CA GLN A 38 5.35 -2.43 -4.38
C GLN A 38 4.30 -3.55 -4.55
N GLN A 39 4.30 -4.56 -3.67
CA GLN A 39 3.20 -5.55 -3.60
C GLN A 39 1.89 -4.94 -3.08
N GLN A 40 1.92 -3.75 -2.47
CA GLN A 40 0.74 -2.90 -2.36
C GLN A 40 0.78 -1.95 -3.57
N PRO A 41 0.13 -2.29 -4.70
CA PRO A 41 0.03 -1.34 -5.80
C PRO A 41 -0.52 -0.03 -5.25
N GLU A 42 0.16 1.09 -5.55
CA GLU A 42 -0.38 2.41 -5.24
C GLU A 42 -1.79 2.47 -5.81
N ASP A 43 -2.76 2.45 -4.92
CA ASP A 43 -4.14 2.20 -5.27
C ASP A 43 -4.63 3.35 -6.15
N LYS A 44 -4.81 3.07 -7.45
CA LYS A 44 -5.03 4.11 -8.44
C LYS A 44 -6.29 4.89 -8.08
N LEU A 45 -6.16 6.21 -7.98
CA LEU A 45 -7.31 7.08 -7.70
C LEU A 45 -8.13 7.32 -8.97
N VAL A 46 -9.39 6.91 -8.94
CA VAL A 46 -10.35 7.05 -10.04
C VAL A 46 -11.26 8.25 -9.79
N PRO A 47 -11.39 9.21 -10.72
CA PRO A 47 -12.32 10.32 -10.59
C PRO A 47 -13.78 9.88 -10.50
N LEU A 48 -14.61 10.65 -9.79
CA LEU A 48 -16.06 10.42 -9.65
C LEU A 48 -16.76 10.10 -10.99
N GLU A 49 -16.48 10.87 -12.04
CA GLU A 49 -17.13 10.70 -13.35
C GLU A 49 -16.79 9.37 -14.01
N ASP A 50 -15.58 8.84 -13.77
CA ASP A 50 -15.17 7.55 -14.30
C ASP A 50 -15.78 6.40 -13.49
N VAL A 51 -15.88 6.55 -12.16
CA VAL A 51 -16.58 5.58 -11.29
C VAL A 51 -18.05 5.43 -11.67
N ILE A 52 -18.73 6.53 -12.00
CA ILE A 52 -20.12 6.54 -12.49
C ILE A 52 -20.26 5.70 -13.77
N LYS A 53 -19.31 5.85 -14.71
CA LYS A 53 -19.31 5.09 -15.97
C LYS A 53 -19.00 3.61 -15.75
N LEU A 54 -18.03 3.35 -14.87
CA LEU A 54 -17.53 2.04 -14.50
C LEU A 54 -18.64 1.20 -13.83
N LEU A 55 -19.26 1.74 -12.78
CA LEU A 55 -20.30 1.04 -12.01
C LEU A 55 -21.71 1.23 -12.58
N ARG A 56 -21.89 2.09 -13.60
CA ARG A 56 -23.18 2.44 -14.21
C ARG A 56 -24.23 2.92 -13.20
N VAL A 57 -23.78 3.57 -12.13
CA VAL A 57 -24.64 4.16 -11.09
C VAL A 57 -24.71 5.67 -11.22
N ASP A 58 -25.75 6.28 -10.65
CA ASP A 58 -25.89 7.72 -10.64
C ASP A 58 -25.13 8.41 -9.49
N LYS A 59 -24.98 9.73 -9.58
CA LYS A 59 -24.30 10.56 -8.57
C LYS A 59 -24.94 10.49 -7.18
N THR A 60 -26.26 10.33 -7.11
CA THR A 60 -26.99 10.26 -5.84
C THR A 60 -26.76 8.92 -5.14
N THR A 61 -26.60 7.84 -5.91
CA THR A 61 -26.21 6.52 -5.38
C THR A 61 -24.80 6.56 -4.77
N LEU A 62 -23.81 7.14 -5.46
CA LEU A 62 -22.47 7.33 -4.89
C LEU A 62 -22.48 8.23 -3.64
N TRP A 63 -23.33 9.26 -3.61
CA TRP A 63 -23.48 10.09 -2.42
C TRP A 63 -24.05 9.31 -1.23
N ARG A 64 -25.02 8.41 -1.47
CA ARG A 64 -25.57 7.52 -0.43
C ARG A 64 -24.49 6.57 0.08
N TRP A 65 -23.72 5.93 -0.81
CA TRP A 65 -22.62 5.04 -0.42
C TRP A 65 -21.53 5.75 0.37
N HIS A 66 -21.21 6.99 0.00
CA HIS A 66 -20.32 7.82 0.79
C HIS A 66 -20.89 8.08 2.20
N LYS A 67 -22.19 8.36 2.32
CA LYS A 67 -22.83 8.62 3.62
C LYS A 67 -22.87 7.37 4.50
N THR A 68 -23.07 6.20 3.91
CA THR A 68 -23.11 4.92 4.64
C THR A 68 -21.71 4.32 4.88
N GLY A 69 -20.67 4.85 4.24
CA GLY A 69 -19.31 4.29 4.31
C GLY A 69 -19.10 3.06 3.41
N TYR A 70 -20.07 2.73 2.56
CA TYR A 70 -19.99 1.60 1.63
C TYR A 70 -18.89 1.79 0.57
N LEU A 71 -18.69 3.03 0.12
CA LEU A 71 -17.58 3.40 -0.76
C LEU A 71 -16.92 4.68 -0.24
N VAL A 72 -15.64 4.59 0.14
CA VAL A 72 -14.91 5.69 0.79
C VAL A 72 -14.35 6.63 -0.27
N LYS A 73 -14.68 7.92 -0.15
CA LYS A 73 -14.18 8.96 -1.06
C LYS A 73 -12.87 9.56 -0.57
N SER A 74 -11.95 9.82 -1.49
CA SER A 74 -10.77 10.64 -1.28
C SER A 74 -10.94 11.98 -2.00
N LYS A 75 -10.78 13.10 -1.28
CA LYS A 75 -10.92 14.43 -1.86
C LYS A 75 -9.54 15.02 -2.14
N VAL A 76 -9.24 15.25 -3.42
CA VAL A 76 -8.01 15.93 -3.85
C VAL A 76 -8.41 17.27 -4.46
N GLY A 77 -8.23 18.34 -3.69
CA GLY A 77 -8.67 19.69 -4.06
C GLY A 77 -10.19 19.78 -4.22
N ARG A 78 -10.64 20.15 -5.43
CA ARG A 78 -12.08 20.26 -5.77
C ARG A 78 -12.68 18.97 -6.33
N LYS A 79 -11.86 17.99 -6.68
CA LYS A 79 -12.28 16.74 -7.31
C LYS A 79 -12.38 15.61 -6.27
N VAL A 80 -13.36 14.74 -6.47
CA VAL A 80 -13.58 13.55 -5.64
C VAL A 80 -13.08 12.34 -6.40
N TYR A 81 -12.35 11.48 -5.69
CA TYR A 81 -11.74 10.27 -6.20
C TYR A 81 -12.12 9.09 -5.32
N TYR A 82 -11.99 7.89 -5.88
CA TYR A 82 -12.16 6.63 -5.19
C TYR A 82 -10.95 5.74 -5.49
N LYS A 83 -10.65 4.81 -4.59
CA LYS A 83 -9.61 3.80 -4.85
C LYS A 83 -10.12 2.82 -5.90
N MET A 84 -9.29 2.49 -6.88
CA MET A 84 -9.64 1.50 -7.90
C MET A 84 -9.96 0.15 -7.26
N SER A 85 -9.18 -0.29 -6.26
CA SER A 85 -9.44 -1.56 -5.57
C SER A 85 -10.84 -1.65 -4.96
N ASP A 86 -11.33 -0.57 -4.35
CA ASP A 86 -12.66 -0.53 -3.75
C ASP A 86 -13.76 -0.51 -4.83
N VAL A 87 -13.50 0.11 -5.99
CA VAL A 87 -14.41 0.11 -7.12
C VAL A 87 -14.46 -1.25 -7.82
N GLU A 88 -13.32 -1.93 -7.97
CA GLU A 88 -13.21 -3.26 -8.58
C GLU A 88 -13.92 -4.32 -7.73
N LYS A 89 -13.76 -4.29 -6.40
CA LYS A 89 -14.49 -5.18 -5.49
C LYS A 89 -16.00 -5.11 -5.70
N LEU A 90 -16.53 -3.91 -5.95
CA LEU A 90 -17.96 -3.70 -6.20
C LEU A 90 -18.45 -4.20 -7.56
N MET A 91 -17.54 -4.51 -8.49
CA MET A 91 -17.88 -5.12 -9.78
C MET A 91 -17.83 -6.64 -9.76
N GLU A 92 -17.04 -7.22 -8.85
CA GLU A 92 -16.91 -8.67 -8.70
C GLU A 92 -18.07 -9.29 -7.89
N ASP A 93 -18.82 -8.47 -7.14
CA ASP A 93 -20.06 -8.82 -6.43
C ASP A 93 -21.32 -8.73 -7.32
#